data_AF-A6I4V5-F1
#
_entry.id   AF-A6I4V5-F1
#
_cell.length_a   1.000
_cell.length_b   1.000
_cell.length_c   1.000
_cell.angle_alpha   90.00
_cell.angle_beta   90.00
_cell.angle_gamma   90.00
#
_symmetry.space_group_name_H-M   'P 1'
#
loop_
_entity.id
_entity.type
_entity.pdbx_description
1 polymer ?
#
loop_
_entity_poly.entity_id
_entity_poly.type
_entity_poly.pdbx_seq_one_letter_code
_entity_poly.pdbx_strand_id
1 'polypeptide(L)'
;MSQPLAYHTPDCGKQGFIDLPEFPFGLEPRVATRWDIQKYAREAYNLGVRYIGGCCGFEPYHIRAIAEELAPERGFLPPASEKHGSWGSGLDMHTKPWIRARARKEYWQNLRIASGRPYNPSMSKPDAWGVTKGAAELMQQKEATTEQQLRALFEKQKFKSAQ
;
A
#
# COMPACT_ATOMS: atom_id res chain seq x y z
N MET A 1 -1.43 -17.42 -6.47
CA MET A 1 -0.45 -16.33 -6.65
C MET A 1 -1.02 -15.07 -6.02
N SER A 2 -0.18 -14.22 -5.45
CA SER A 2 -0.60 -12.94 -4.86
C SER A 2 0.40 -11.84 -5.19
N GLN A 3 -0.08 -10.74 -5.76
CA GLN A 3 0.69 -9.51 -6.02
C GLN A 3 -0.18 -8.29 -5.67
N PRO A 4 -0.34 -7.95 -4.38
CA PRO A 4 -1.18 -6.85 -3.95
C PRO A 4 -0.49 -5.49 -4.20
N LEU A 5 -1.21 -4.41 -3.91
CA LEU A 5 -0.63 -3.07 -3.79
C LEU A 5 0.25 -2.98 -2.55
N ALA A 6 1.28 -2.13 -2.58
CA ALA A 6 1.96 -1.69 -1.35
C ALA A 6 1.30 -0.44 -0.76
N TYR A 7 0.00 -0.26 -0.96
CA TYR A 7 -0.77 0.86 -0.41
C TYR A 7 -1.91 0.33 0.46
N HIS A 8 -1.99 0.83 1.70
CA HIS A 8 -3.11 0.62 2.61
C HIS A 8 -4.39 1.24 2.02
N THR A 9 -5.36 0.38 1.74
CA THR A 9 -6.59 0.72 1.02
C THR A 9 -7.85 0.19 1.71
N PRO A 10 -8.02 0.39 3.03
CA PRO A 10 -9.21 -0.10 3.77
C PRO A 10 -10.51 0.58 3.31
N ASP A 11 -10.39 1.70 2.61
CA ASP A 11 -11.44 2.58 2.11
C ASP A 11 -11.77 2.35 0.62
N CYS A 12 -11.15 1.35 -0.01
CA CYS A 12 -11.48 0.98 -1.39
C CYS A 12 -12.85 0.32 -1.52
N GLY A 13 -13.58 0.70 -2.58
CA GLY A 13 -14.71 -0.07 -3.09
C GLY A 13 -14.27 -1.19 -4.03
N LYS A 14 -15.25 -1.84 -4.68
CA LYS A 14 -15.01 -2.94 -5.65
C LYS A 14 -14.20 -2.56 -6.89
N GLN A 15 -14.11 -1.26 -7.21
CA GLN A 15 -13.31 -0.76 -8.34
C GLN A 15 -11.81 -0.65 -7.99
N GLY A 16 -11.45 -0.82 -6.71
CA GLY A 16 -10.08 -0.71 -6.24
C GLY A 16 -9.61 0.73 -6.04
N PHE A 17 -8.30 0.89 -5.95
CA PHE A 17 -7.64 2.13 -5.51
C PHE A 17 -7.64 3.28 -6.52
N ILE A 18 -8.01 3.03 -7.79
CA ILE A 18 -8.08 4.07 -8.82
C ILE A 18 -9.20 5.08 -8.52
N ASP A 19 -10.28 4.63 -7.86
CA ASP A 19 -11.39 5.48 -7.46
C ASP A 19 -11.09 6.27 -6.17
N LEU A 20 -9.97 6.02 -5.50
CA LEU A 20 -9.58 6.84 -4.35
C LEU A 20 -9.11 8.21 -4.84
N PRO A 21 -9.52 9.31 -4.17
CA PRO A 21 -9.23 10.67 -4.64
C PRO A 21 -7.73 11.00 -4.66
N GLU A 22 -6.90 10.21 -3.98
CA GLU A 22 -5.45 10.37 -3.98
C GLU A 22 -4.74 9.72 -5.17
N PHE A 23 -5.41 8.91 -5.99
CA PHE A 23 -4.77 8.27 -7.12
C PHE A 23 -4.48 9.29 -8.25
N PRO A 24 -3.29 9.27 -8.89
CA PRO A 24 -2.08 8.50 -8.53
C PRO A 24 -1.07 9.30 -7.67
N PHE A 25 -1.31 10.59 -7.39
CA PHE A 25 -0.28 11.53 -6.91
C PHE A 25 -0.36 11.94 -5.43
N GLY A 26 -1.19 11.27 -4.62
CA GLY A 26 -1.33 11.52 -3.18
C GLY A 26 -1.29 10.26 -2.32
N LEU A 27 -0.77 9.15 -2.85
CA LEU A 27 -0.81 7.83 -2.20
C LEU A 27 0.32 7.61 -1.17
N GLU A 28 1.25 8.54 -1.01
CA GLU A 28 2.40 8.44 -0.11
C GLU A 28 2.06 8.05 1.34
N PRO A 29 0.98 8.59 1.99
CA PRO A 29 0.63 8.19 3.35
C PRO A 29 0.24 6.72 3.49
N ARG A 30 -0.10 6.06 2.38
CA ARG A 30 -0.64 4.70 2.35
C ARG A 30 0.45 3.65 2.17
N VAL A 31 1.68 4.04 1.84
CA VAL A 31 2.76 3.08 1.53
C VAL A 31 3.00 2.13 2.70
N ALA A 32 2.96 0.83 2.41
CA ALA A 32 3.22 -0.21 3.38
C ALA A 32 4.64 -0.11 3.92
N THR A 33 4.84 -0.45 5.19
CA THR A 33 6.18 -0.64 5.73
C THR A 33 6.72 -2.02 5.34
N ARG A 34 8.03 -2.22 5.48
CA ARG A 34 8.61 -3.57 5.34
C ARG A 34 8.01 -4.58 6.33
N TRP A 35 7.56 -4.12 7.49
CA TRP A 35 6.96 -4.96 8.53
C TRP A 35 5.53 -5.39 8.14
N ASP A 36 4.77 -4.49 7.49
CA ASP A 36 3.48 -4.84 6.88
C ASP A 36 3.66 -5.92 5.80
N ILE A 37 4.73 -5.80 5.00
CA ILE A 37 5.03 -6.77 3.94
C ILE A 37 5.52 -8.12 4.50
N GLN A 38 6.31 -8.14 5.58
CA GLN A 38 6.65 -9.39 6.27
C GLN A 38 5.38 -10.08 6.81
N LYS A 39 4.50 -9.32 7.47
CA LYS A 39 3.20 -9.85 7.92
C LYS A 39 2.41 -10.45 6.75
N TYR A 40 2.27 -9.71 5.65
CA TYR A 40 1.61 -10.19 4.43
C TYR A 40 2.24 -11.49 3.90
N ALA A 41 3.57 -11.57 3.83
CA ALA A 41 4.27 -12.74 3.30
C ALA A 41 4.01 -13.99 4.16
N ARG A 42 4.04 -13.83 5.49
CA ARG A 42 3.71 -14.90 6.45
C ARG A 42 2.26 -15.37 6.29
N GLU A 43 1.31 -14.43 6.22
CA GLU A 43 -0.11 -14.73 6.03
C GLU A 43 -0.37 -15.44 4.69
N ALA A 44 0.21 -14.93 3.60
CA ALA A 44 0.08 -15.53 2.28
C ALA A 44 0.69 -16.94 2.23
N TYR A 45 1.85 -17.15 2.84
CA TYR A 45 2.48 -18.47 2.92
C TYR A 45 1.60 -19.46 3.71
N ASN A 46 1.09 -19.04 4.87
CA ASN A 46 0.21 -19.85 5.71
C ASN A 46 -1.11 -20.20 4.99
N LEU A 47 -1.63 -19.30 4.15
CA LEU A 47 -2.79 -19.53 3.29
C LEU A 47 -2.52 -20.52 2.13
N GLY A 48 -1.26 -20.89 1.89
CA GLY A 48 -0.87 -21.82 0.82
C GLY A 48 -0.37 -21.13 -0.46
N VAL A 49 -0.23 -19.81 -0.48
CA VAL A 49 0.36 -19.10 -1.63
C VAL A 49 1.85 -19.43 -1.74
N ARG A 50 2.32 -19.76 -2.95
CA ARG A 50 3.75 -20.07 -3.22
C ARG A 50 4.41 -19.13 -4.21
N TYR A 51 3.62 -18.43 -5.02
CA TYR A 51 4.05 -17.26 -5.76
C TYR A 51 3.55 -16.01 -5.02
N ILE A 52 4.44 -15.43 -4.21
CA ILE A 52 4.18 -14.27 -3.35
C ILE A 52 5.05 -13.12 -3.86
N GLY A 53 4.41 -12.07 -4.39
CA GLY A 53 5.07 -10.89 -4.92
C GLY A 53 4.27 -9.63 -4.57
N GLY A 54 4.37 -8.63 -5.44
CA GLY A 54 3.71 -7.33 -5.27
C GLY A 54 3.51 -6.61 -6.60
N CYS A 55 2.65 -5.59 -6.60
CA CYS A 55 2.29 -4.78 -7.76
C CYS A 55 2.63 -3.29 -7.50
N CYS A 56 1.77 -2.35 -7.86
CA CYS A 56 2.01 -0.92 -7.70
C CYS A 56 2.41 -0.54 -6.26
N GLY A 57 3.42 0.30 -6.13
CA GLY A 57 4.01 0.74 -4.86
C GLY A 57 5.05 -0.22 -4.26
N PHE A 58 5.19 -1.44 -4.78
CA PHE A 58 6.29 -2.30 -4.34
C PHE A 58 7.62 -1.74 -4.83
N GLU A 59 8.55 -1.67 -3.88
CA GLU A 59 9.91 -1.19 -4.08
C GLU A 59 10.86 -2.34 -3.71
N PRO A 60 12.15 -2.28 -4.06
CA PRO A 60 13.08 -3.38 -3.80
C PRO A 60 13.10 -3.86 -2.34
N TYR A 61 12.93 -2.96 -1.38
CA TYR A 61 12.91 -3.31 0.05
C TYR A 61 11.62 -4.04 0.48
N HIS A 62 10.50 -3.86 -0.22
CA HIS A 62 9.28 -4.63 -0.03
C HIS A 62 9.48 -6.08 -0.49
N ILE A 63 10.12 -6.28 -1.65
CA ILE A 63 10.44 -7.63 -2.14
C ILE A 63 11.46 -8.32 -1.22
N ARG A 64 12.47 -7.59 -0.74
CA ARG A 64 13.41 -8.10 0.28
C ARG A 64 12.65 -8.55 1.54
N ALA A 65 11.66 -7.78 2.00
CA ALA A 65 10.88 -8.13 3.19
C ALA A 65 10.14 -9.48 3.05
N ILE A 66 9.56 -9.77 1.87
CA ILE A 66 8.96 -11.09 1.59
C ILE A 66 10.01 -12.19 1.73
N ALA A 67 11.18 -12.01 1.12
CA ALA A 67 12.25 -12.99 1.13
C ALA A 67 12.85 -13.18 2.53
N GLU A 68 13.00 -12.11 3.32
CA GLU A 68 13.50 -12.17 4.70
C GLU A 68 12.52 -12.87 5.65
N GLU A 69 11.22 -12.62 5.52
CA GLU A 69 10.21 -13.31 6.34
C GLU A 69 10.17 -14.82 6.08
N LEU A 70 10.33 -15.21 4.81
CA LEU A 70 10.25 -16.60 4.37
C LEU A 70 11.62 -17.28 4.25
N ALA A 71 12.68 -16.64 4.73
CA ALA A 71 14.03 -17.19 4.73
C ALA A 71 14.13 -18.52 5.49
N PRO A 72 13.47 -18.71 6.67
CA PRO A 72 13.47 -19.99 7.36
C PRO A 72 12.87 -21.13 6.52
N GLU A 73 11.84 -20.87 5.73
CA GLU A 73 11.19 -21.85 4.85
C GLU A 73 11.99 -22.13 3.58
N ARG A 74 12.86 -21.20 3.16
CA ARG A 74 13.63 -21.29 1.91
C ARG A 74 15.10 -21.67 2.12
N GLY A 75 15.62 -21.53 3.33
CA GLY A 75 17.00 -21.87 3.69
C GLY A 75 18.06 -20.85 3.26
N PHE A 76 17.66 -19.67 2.78
CA PHE A 76 18.61 -18.62 2.38
C PHE A 76 17.99 -17.22 2.48
N LEU A 77 18.86 -16.21 2.55
CA LEU A 77 18.50 -14.78 2.47
C LEU A 77 18.84 -14.23 1.07
N PRO A 78 18.12 -13.21 0.59
CA PRO A 78 18.48 -12.53 -0.66
C PRO A 78 19.78 -11.73 -0.51
N PRO A 79 20.55 -11.45 -1.59
CA PRO A 79 21.77 -10.64 -1.52
C PRO A 79 21.57 -9.26 -0.89
N ALA A 80 20.40 -8.64 -1.10
CA ALA A 80 20.06 -7.35 -0.50
C ALA A 80 20.02 -7.36 1.04
N SER A 81 19.94 -8.52 1.67
CA SER A 81 20.00 -8.66 3.14
C SER A 81 21.41 -8.48 3.70
N GLU A 82 22.47 -8.51 2.89
CA GLU A 82 23.82 -8.13 3.33
C GLU A 82 23.89 -6.66 3.79
N LYS A 83 22.96 -5.82 3.31
CA LYS A 83 22.81 -4.40 3.68
C LYS A 83 21.62 -4.16 4.61
N HIS A 84 21.15 -5.20 5.28
CA HIS A 84 20.02 -5.14 6.20
C HIS A 84 20.25 -6.03 7.43
N GLY A 85 19.49 -5.77 8.49
CA GLY A 85 19.53 -6.55 9.72
C GLY A 85 18.14 -7.01 10.10
N SER A 86 18.02 -8.25 10.57
CA SER A 86 16.75 -8.86 11.00
C SER A 86 16.05 -7.95 12.01
N TRP A 87 14.79 -7.61 11.74
CA TRP A 87 13.94 -6.83 12.65
C TRP A 87 14.60 -5.54 13.21
N GLY A 88 15.40 -4.88 12.37
CA GLY A 88 16.07 -3.62 12.73
C GLY A 88 17.36 -3.79 13.53
N SER A 89 17.96 -4.99 13.54
CA SER A 89 19.19 -5.28 14.28
C SER A 89 20.35 -4.34 13.96
N GLY A 90 20.42 -3.76 12.76
CA GLY A 90 21.43 -2.74 12.43
C GLY A 90 21.39 -1.46 13.27
N LEU A 91 20.40 -1.29 14.16
CA LEU A 91 20.29 -0.19 15.11
C LEU A 91 20.84 -0.53 16.52
N ASP A 92 21.24 -1.77 16.77
CA ASP A 92 21.58 -2.31 18.09
C ASP A 92 22.78 -1.63 18.77
N MET A 93 23.67 -1.01 18.00
CA MET A 93 24.86 -0.29 18.48
C MET A 93 24.73 1.24 18.37
N HIS A 94 23.54 1.77 18.11
CA HIS A 94 23.31 3.21 18.04
C HIS A 94 23.62 3.91 19.39
N THR A 95 24.22 5.10 19.37
CA THR A 95 24.64 5.82 20.59
C THR A 95 23.48 6.08 21.56
N LYS A 96 22.31 6.48 21.03
CA LYS A 96 21.08 6.74 21.79
C LYS A 96 20.38 5.45 22.25
N PRO A 97 20.18 5.21 23.57
CA PRO A 97 19.52 4.01 24.09
C PRO A 97 18.12 3.72 23.53
N TRP A 98 17.28 4.76 23.36
CA TRP A 98 15.92 4.60 22.80
C TRP A 98 15.89 4.26 21.30
N ILE A 99 17.02 4.37 20.60
CA ILE A 99 17.15 3.89 19.21
C ILE A 99 17.52 2.40 19.22
N ARG A 100 18.47 1.99 20.08
CA ARG A 100 18.83 0.58 20.26
C ARG A 100 17.64 -0.26 20.73
N ALA A 101 16.81 0.29 21.62
CA ALA A 101 15.60 -0.38 22.11
C ALA A 101 14.59 -0.77 21.00
N ARG A 102 14.75 -0.21 19.78
CA ARG A 102 13.93 -0.52 18.59
C ARG A 102 14.45 -1.72 17.81
N ALA A 103 15.68 -2.19 18.04
CA ALA A 103 16.34 -3.26 17.29
C ALA A 103 15.79 -4.65 17.64
N ARG A 104 14.47 -4.82 17.58
CA ARG A 104 13.75 -6.04 17.98
C ARG A 104 12.38 -6.13 17.29
N LYS A 105 11.95 -7.37 17.05
CA LYS A 105 10.69 -7.67 16.37
C LYS A 105 9.49 -7.05 17.06
N GLU A 106 9.41 -7.19 18.37
CA GLU A 106 8.25 -6.78 19.15
C GLU A 106 8.06 -5.25 19.13
N TYR A 107 9.12 -4.47 18.90
CA TYR A 107 8.99 -3.02 18.75
C TYR A 107 8.29 -2.68 17.42
N TRP A 108 8.84 -3.15 16.31
CA TRP A 108 8.35 -2.79 14.98
C TRP A 108 7.01 -3.41 14.62
N GLN A 109 6.74 -4.63 15.09
CA GLN A 109 5.47 -5.31 14.85
C GLN A 109 4.28 -4.63 15.58
N ASN A 110 4.55 -3.94 16.69
CA ASN A 110 3.49 -3.34 17.52
C ASN A 110 3.41 -1.82 17.44
N LEU A 111 4.42 -1.14 16.85
CA LEU A 111 4.41 0.31 16.69
C LEU A 111 3.30 0.73 15.72
N ARG A 112 2.30 1.45 16.23
CA ARG A 112 1.32 2.16 15.41
C ARG A 112 1.94 3.45 14.89
N ILE A 113 2.54 3.38 13.70
CA ILE A 113 3.22 4.53 13.09
C ILE A 113 2.22 5.67 12.82
N ALA A 114 2.62 6.90 13.13
CA ALA A 114 1.80 8.08 12.89
C ALA A 114 1.89 8.52 11.42
N SER A 115 0.82 9.12 10.90
CA SER A 115 0.79 9.68 9.53
C SER A 115 1.63 10.95 9.37
N GLY A 116 1.91 11.66 10.48
CA GLY A 116 2.53 12.99 10.48
C GLY A 116 1.62 14.10 9.92
N ARG A 117 0.34 13.81 9.65
CA ARG A 117 -0.61 14.72 9.00
C ARG A 117 -1.85 14.93 9.88
N PRO A 118 -1.78 15.84 10.88
CA PRO A 118 -2.81 15.95 11.92
C PRO A 118 -4.16 16.51 11.44
N TYR A 119 -4.17 17.22 10.30
CA TYR A 119 -5.39 17.81 9.72
C TYR A 119 -5.96 16.99 8.56
N ASN A 120 -5.34 15.87 8.23
CA ASN A 120 -5.81 14.99 7.15
C ASN A 120 -6.61 13.82 7.74
N PRO A 121 -7.62 13.33 7.03
CA PRO A 121 -8.35 12.15 7.45
C PRO A 121 -7.48 10.88 7.32
N SER A 122 -7.86 9.82 8.04
CA SER A 122 -7.22 8.50 7.92
C SER A 122 -7.73 7.67 6.74
N MET A 123 -8.88 8.04 6.18
CA MET A 123 -9.57 7.38 5.07
C MET A 123 -10.27 8.42 4.19
N SER A 124 -10.51 8.05 2.94
CA SER A 124 -11.21 8.85 1.95
C SER A 124 -12.47 8.13 1.46
N LYS A 125 -13.40 8.87 0.85
CA LYS A 125 -14.53 8.27 0.13
C LYS A 125 -14.13 8.10 -1.34
N PRO A 126 -14.26 6.91 -1.93
CA PRO A 126 -14.03 6.74 -3.35
C PRO A 126 -14.95 7.67 -4.16
N ASP A 127 -14.42 8.28 -5.23
CA ASP A 127 -15.16 9.23 -6.07
C ASP A 127 -16.35 8.58 -6.78
N ALA A 128 -16.28 7.25 -7.00
CA ALA A 128 -17.34 6.33 -7.36
C ALA A 128 -18.61 7.01 -7.91
N TRP A 129 -18.51 7.58 -9.12
CA TRP A 129 -19.54 8.36 -9.82
C TRP A 129 -20.81 7.53 -10.16
N GLY A 130 -20.99 6.37 -9.53
CA GLY A 130 -21.95 5.32 -9.85
C GLY A 130 -21.73 4.76 -11.25
N VAL A 131 -20.50 4.85 -11.75
CA VAL A 131 -20.07 4.35 -13.06
C VAL A 131 -19.28 3.07 -12.82
N THR A 132 -19.58 2.02 -13.58
CA THR A 132 -18.90 0.73 -13.46
C THR A 132 -18.39 0.28 -14.82
N LYS A 133 -17.51 -0.74 -14.85
CA LYS A 133 -17.02 -1.37 -16.08
C LYS A 133 -18.14 -1.53 -17.12
N GLY A 134 -17.90 -1.01 -18.33
CA GLY A 134 -18.84 -1.04 -19.45
C GLY A 134 -19.61 0.26 -19.69
N ALA A 135 -19.55 1.22 -18.77
CA ALA A 135 -20.10 2.55 -19.00
C ALA A 135 -19.27 3.35 -20.03
N ALA A 136 -19.95 4.17 -20.83
CA ALA A 136 -19.31 4.96 -21.89
C ALA A 136 -18.27 5.93 -21.35
N GLU A 137 -18.48 6.46 -20.13
CA GLU A 137 -17.56 7.37 -19.45
C GLU A 137 -16.20 6.73 -19.11
N LEU A 138 -16.11 5.40 -19.07
CA LEU A 138 -14.87 4.67 -18.80
C LEU A 138 -14.17 4.18 -20.07
N MET A 139 -14.76 4.39 -21.25
CA MET A 139 -14.11 4.03 -22.51
C MET A 139 -12.98 5.01 -22.80
N GLN A 140 -11.80 4.47 -23.14
CA GLN A 140 -10.67 5.30 -23.55
C GLN A 140 -11.06 6.14 -24.77
N GLN A 141 -10.77 7.43 -24.69
CA GLN A 141 -11.00 8.38 -25.77
C GLN A 141 -9.67 8.72 -26.45
N LYS A 142 -9.74 9.09 -27.73
CA LYS A 142 -8.57 9.47 -28.51
C LYS A 142 -7.99 10.82 -28.08
N GLU A 143 -8.89 11.77 -27.80
CA GLU A 143 -8.54 13.13 -27.41
C GLU A 143 -8.60 13.27 -25.88
N ALA A 144 -7.90 14.27 -25.35
CA ALA A 144 -7.95 14.58 -23.92
C ALA A 144 -9.36 15.00 -23.49
N THR A 145 -9.73 14.65 -22.26
CA THR A 145 -11.02 15.03 -21.67
C THR A 145 -11.17 16.55 -21.66
N THR A 146 -12.26 17.07 -22.21
CA THR A 146 -12.53 18.50 -22.30
C THR A 146 -13.15 19.06 -21.03
N GLU A 147 -13.05 20.37 -20.80
CA GLU A 147 -13.73 21.02 -19.66
C GLU A 147 -15.25 20.80 -19.66
N GLN A 148 -15.88 20.74 -20.83
CA GLN A 148 -17.32 20.52 -20.94
C GLN A 148 -17.71 19.11 -20.49
N GLN A 149 -16.89 18.09 -20.85
CA GLN A 149 -17.07 16.72 -20.36
C GLN A 149 -16.89 16.65 -18.84
N LEU A 150 -15.88 17.34 -18.30
CA LEU A 150 -15.66 17.41 -16.85
C LEU A 150 -16.86 18.05 -16.14
N ARG A 151 -17.35 19.20 -16.61
CA ARG A 151 -18.54 19.86 -16.02
C ARG A 151 -19.75 18.94 -15.97
N ALA A 152 -20.02 18.22 -17.06
CA ALA A 152 -21.13 17.28 -17.12
C ALA A 152 -20.97 16.11 -16.13
N LEU A 153 -19.75 15.61 -15.93
CA LEU A 153 -19.46 14.60 -14.92
C LEU A 153 -19.70 15.14 -13.50
N PHE A 154 -19.15 16.31 -13.18
CA PHE A 154 -19.31 16.98 -11.88
C PHE A 154 -20.78 17.23 -11.52
N GLU A 155 -21.59 17.68 -12.49
CA GLU A 155 -23.03 17.85 -12.27
C GLU A 155 -23.72 16.53 -11.93
N LYS A 156 -23.45 15.45 -12.69
CA LYS A 156 -24.05 14.12 -12.44
C LYS A 156 -23.78 13.59 -11.04
N GLN A 157 -22.61 13.85 -10.44
CA GLN A 157 -22.34 13.43 -9.06
C GLN A 157 -23.10 14.22 -8.03
N LYS A 158 -23.22 15.54 -8.19
CA LYS A 158 -24.00 16.38 -7.27
C LYS A 158 -25.46 15.89 -7.16
N PHE A 159 -26.03 15.41 -8.26
CA PHE A 159 -27.38 14.82 -8.25
C PHE A 159 -27.44 13.50 -7.49
N LYS A 160 -26.41 12.64 -7.58
CA LYS A 160 -26.38 11.35 -6.87
C LYS A 160 -26.05 11.46 -5.39
N SER A 161 -25.30 12.47 -4.96
CA SER A 161 -24.98 12.69 -3.54
C SER A 161 -26.10 13.38 -2.75
N ALA A 162 -27.15 13.84 -3.43
CA ALA A 162 -28.34 14.47 -2.83
C ALA A 162 -29.55 13.52 -2.69
N GLN A 163 -29.46 12.27 -3.15
CA GLN A 163 -30.43 11.18 -2.94
C GLN A 163 -29.90 10.18 -1.91
#